data_AF-A0A8J8PLS6-F1
#
_entry.id   AF-A0A8J8PLS6-F1
#
_cell.length_a   1.000
_cell.length_b   1.000
_cell.length_c   1.000
_cell.angle_alpha   90.00
_cell.angle_beta   90.00
_cell.angle_gamma   90.00
#
_symmetry.space_group_name_H-M   'P 1'
#
loop_
_entity.id
_entity.type
_entity.pdbx_description
1 polymer ?
#
loop_
_entity_poly.entity_id
_entity_poly.type
_entity_poly.pdbx_seq_one_letter_code
_entity_poly.pdbx_strand_id
1 'polypeptide(L)'
;MRQYTNDGRLVEYKGNLTREMAEMVAKMVAANTLMGTVEAESFTKISGMKWTPFLGWAVAAGDYAVCVMGNYGVFVRLAEADFNQIFKTLREVAGI
;
A
#
# COMPACT_ATOMS: atom_id res chain seq x y z
N MET A 1 -5.37 10.67 1.49
CA MET A 1 -3.98 10.22 1.27
C MET A 1 -3.29 10.14 2.62
N ARG A 2 -2.39 9.17 2.80
CA ARG A 2 -1.68 8.95 4.06
C ARG A 2 -0.21 8.70 3.77
N GLN A 3 0.66 9.23 4.63
CA GLN A 3 2.10 8.98 4.60
C GLN A 3 2.48 8.21 5.86
N TYR A 4 3.30 7.18 5.68
CA TYR A 4 3.75 6.30 6.75
C TYR A 4 5.28 6.25 6.80
N THR A 5 5.81 5.91 7.96
CA THR A 5 7.19 5.45 8.07
C THR A 5 7.26 3.93 7.85
N ASN A 6 8.45 3.42 7.51
CA ASN A 6 8.66 1.99 7.27
C ASN A 6 8.37 1.11 8.51
N ASP A 7 8.47 1.67 9.72
CA ASP A 7 8.11 1.03 10.99
C ASP A 7 6.61 1.15 11.35
N GLY A 8 5.78 1.67 10.43
CA GLY A 8 4.33 1.69 10.59
C GLY A 8 3.80 2.81 11.47
N ARG A 9 4.52 3.93 11.59
CA ARG A 9 4.02 5.14 12.24
C ARG A 9 3.31 6.03 11.23
N LEU A 10 2.22 6.64 11.66
CA LEU A 10 1.47 7.61 10.86
C LEU A 10 2.20 8.96 10.87
N VAL A 11 2.60 9.46 9.70
CA VAL A 11 3.24 10.77 9.55
C VAL A 11 2.18 11.85 9.29
N GLU A 12 1.32 11.62 8.30
CA GLU A 12 0.23 12.53 7.92
C GLU A 12 -0.98 11.72 7.43
N TYR A 13 -2.19 12.21 7.70
CA TYR A 13 -3.41 11.69 7.09
C TYR A 13 -4.37 12.80 6.67
N LYS A 14 -5.00 12.62 5.51
CA LYS A 14 -6.12 13.43 5.02
C LYS A 14 -7.29 12.54 4.62
N GLY A 15 -8.49 12.93 5.01
CA GLY A 15 -9.77 12.27 4.68
C GLY A 15 -10.62 11.95 5.91
N ASN A 16 -11.65 11.13 5.71
CA ASN A 16 -12.72 10.91 6.70
C ASN A 16 -12.44 9.75 7.69
N LEU A 17 -11.19 9.28 7.82
CA LEU A 17 -10.87 8.28 8.85
C LEU A 17 -10.57 8.96 10.18
N THR A 18 -10.95 8.32 11.27
CA THR A 18 -10.48 8.71 12.60
C THR A 18 -8.97 8.51 12.72
N ARG A 19 -8.33 9.20 13.66
CA ARG A 19 -6.90 9.01 13.96
C ARG A 19 -6.57 7.56 14.29
N GLU A 20 -7.39 6.92 15.12
CA GLU A 20 -7.22 5.52 15.51
C GLU A 20 -7.25 4.58 14.29
N MET A 21 -8.21 4.78 13.39
CA MET A 21 -8.26 4.03 12.13
C MET A 21 -7.00 4.30 11.30
N ALA A 22 -6.54 5.55 11.19
CA ALA A 22 -5.34 5.89 10.44
C ALA A 22 -4.06 5.25 11.02
N GLU A 23 -3.94 5.14 12.34
CA GLU A 23 -2.83 4.48 13.04
C GLU A 23 -2.88 2.96 12.88
N MET A 24 -4.06 2.35 12.97
CA MET A 24 -4.24 0.92 12.69
C MET A 24 -3.83 0.58 11.25
N VAL A 25 -4.22 1.45 10.31
CA VAL A 25 -3.80 1.30 8.92
C VAL A 25 -2.29 1.41 8.76
N ALA A 26 -1.62 2.32 9.46
CA ALA A 26 -0.16 2.44 9.39
C ALA A 26 0.55 1.14 9.78
N LYS A 27 0.07 0.47 10.83
CA LYS A 27 0.57 -0.85 11.27
C LYS A 27 0.30 -1.94 10.22
N MET A 28 -0.90 -1.97 9.65
CA MET A 28 -1.27 -2.88 8.56
C MET A 28 -0.34 -2.69 7.36
N VAL A 29 -0.03 -1.43 7.02
CA VAL A 29 0.85 -1.12 5.88
C VAL A 29 2.24 -1.68 6.10
N ALA A 30 2.84 -1.48 7.28
CA ALA A 30 4.15 -2.02 7.60
C ALA A 30 4.18 -3.57 7.52
N ALA A 31 3.18 -4.24 8.10
CA ALA A 31 3.11 -5.70 8.08
C ALA A 31 2.99 -6.26 6.65
N ASN A 32 2.07 -5.72 5.85
CA ASN A 32 1.84 -6.19 4.48
C ASN A 32 3.00 -5.86 3.55
N THR A 33 3.66 -4.70 3.73
CA THR A 33 4.85 -4.35 2.94
C THR A 33 6.01 -5.29 3.24
N LEU A 34 6.22 -5.65 4.51
CA LEU A 34 7.24 -6.64 4.89
C LEU A 34 6.95 -8.00 4.24
N MET A 35 5.72 -8.50 4.39
CA MET A 35 5.30 -9.78 3.82
C MET A 35 5.43 -9.81 2.29
N GLY A 36 4.90 -8.80 1.61
CA GLY A 36 4.97 -8.69 0.15
C GLY A 36 6.40 -8.57 -0.38
N THR A 37 7.31 -7.96 0.38
CA THR A 37 8.74 -7.92 0.04
C THR A 37 9.33 -9.35 0.04
N VAL A 38 9.09 -10.11 1.10
CA VAL A 38 9.56 -11.51 1.21
C VAL A 38 8.96 -12.39 0.12
N GLU A 39 7.67 -12.24 -0.17
CA GLU A 39 6.98 -12.97 -1.24
C GLU A 39 7.57 -12.64 -2.62
N ALA A 40 7.78 -11.35 -2.94
CA ALA A 40 8.34 -10.93 -4.21
C ALA A 40 9.77 -11.41 -4.44
N GLU A 41 10.61 -11.37 -3.39
CA GLU A 41 11.98 -11.90 -3.43
C GLU A 41 11.98 -13.42 -3.63
N SER A 42 11.17 -14.14 -2.85
CA SER A 42 11.06 -15.59 -2.92
C SER A 42 10.52 -16.04 -4.28
N PHE A 43 9.48 -15.38 -4.77
CA PHE A 43 8.87 -15.70 -6.06
C PHE A 43 9.82 -15.40 -7.23
N THR A 44 10.57 -14.30 -7.17
CA THR A 44 11.64 -13.99 -8.14
C THR A 44 12.64 -15.13 -8.20
N LYS A 45 13.09 -15.63 -7.04
CA LYS A 45 14.09 -16.71 -6.95
C LYS A 45 13.61 -18.02 -7.57
N ILE A 46 12.35 -18.42 -7.32
CA ILE A 46 11.84 -19.73 -7.77
C ILE A 46 11.33 -19.71 -9.21
N SER A 47 10.78 -18.58 -9.68
CA SER A 47 10.16 -18.47 -11.00
C SER A 47 11.11 -17.92 -12.07
N GLY A 48 12.17 -17.20 -11.67
CA GLY A 48 13.01 -16.42 -12.59
C GLY A 48 12.33 -15.16 -13.14
N MET A 49 11.08 -14.89 -12.76
CA MET A 49 10.36 -13.67 -13.16
C MET A 49 10.85 -12.48 -12.35
N LYS A 50 10.88 -11.29 -12.97
CA LYS A 50 11.29 -10.05 -12.30
C LYS A 50 10.14 -9.47 -11.45
N TRP A 51 10.04 -9.91 -10.20
CA TRP A 51 9.09 -9.37 -9.21
C TRP A 51 9.71 -8.34 -8.26
N THR A 52 11.03 -8.15 -8.32
CA THR A 52 11.75 -7.13 -7.53
C THR A 52 12.16 -5.92 -8.38
N PRO A 53 12.19 -4.70 -7.79
CA PRO A 53 11.83 -4.38 -6.40
C PRO A 53 10.31 -4.45 -6.15
N PHE A 54 9.92 -4.75 -4.91
CA PHE A 54 8.52 -4.69 -4.48
C PHE A 54 8.13 -3.22 -4.26
N LEU A 55 7.25 -2.70 -5.12
CA LEU A 55 6.95 -1.26 -5.17
C LEU A 55 5.66 -0.89 -4.43
N GLY A 56 4.64 -1.74 -4.51
CA GLY A 56 3.31 -1.45 -4.00
C GLY A 56 2.39 -2.65 -4.10
N TRP A 57 1.23 -2.53 -3.45
CA TRP A 57 0.26 -3.62 -3.31
C TRP A 57 -1.13 -3.07 -3.04
N ALA A 58 -2.13 -3.93 -3.22
CA ALA A 58 -3.49 -3.66 -2.78
C ALA A 58 -4.04 -4.85 -2.00
N VAL A 59 -4.83 -4.56 -0.96
CA VAL A 59 -5.67 -5.54 -0.27
C VAL A 59 -7.12 -5.13 -0.47
N ALA A 60 -7.90 -6.00 -1.11
CA ALA A 60 -9.34 -5.85 -1.25
C ALA A 60 -10.05 -6.72 -0.21
N ALA A 61 -10.95 -6.14 0.57
CA ALA A 61 -11.70 -6.83 1.61
C ALA A 61 -13.10 -6.22 1.76
N GLY A 62 -14.13 -7.04 1.50
CA GLY A 62 -15.52 -6.57 1.44
C GLY A 62 -15.69 -5.47 0.40
N ASP A 63 -16.32 -4.36 0.79
CA ASP A 63 -16.61 -3.24 -0.11
C ASP A 63 -15.43 -2.28 -0.32
N TYR A 64 -14.28 -2.54 0.30
CA TYR A 64 -13.16 -1.61 0.33
C TYR A 64 -11.86 -2.24 -0.17
N ALA A 65 -10.96 -1.38 -0.63
CA ALA A 65 -9.57 -1.73 -0.84
C ALA A 65 -8.62 -0.70 -0.25
N VAL A 66 -7.47 -1.19 0.19
CA VAL A 66 -6.31 -0.38 0.54
C VAL A 66 -5.30 -0.53 -0.59
N CYS A 67 -4.83 0.58 -1.15
CA CYS A 67 -3.77 0.59 -2.16
C CYS A 67 -2.58 1.36 -1.62
N VAL A 68 -1.38 0.80 -1.75
CA VAL A 68 -0.14 1.33 -1.19
C VAL A 68 0.97 1.31 -2.24
N MET A 69 1.77 2.37 -2.28
CA MET A 69 2.97 2.49 -3.12
C MET A 69 4.04 3.23 -2.31
N GLY A 70 5.19 2.59 -2.10
CA GLY A 70 6.19 3.07 -1.16
C GLY A 70 5.57 3.36 0.22
N ASN A 71 5.67 4.62 0.66
CA ASN A 71 5.17 5.07 1.96
C ASN A 71 3.81 5.77 1.90
N TYR A 72 3.11 5.68 0.77
CA TYR A 72 1.82 6.35 0.54
C TYR A 72 0.70 5.36 0.31
N GLY A 73 -0.48 5.66 0.85
CA GLY A 73 -1.66 4.82 0.65
C GLY A 73 -3.00 5.55 0.62
N VAL A 74 -3.97 4.89 0.01
CA VAL A 74 -5.37 5.32 -0.08
C VAL A 74 -6.32 4.19 0.28
N PHE A 75 -7.46 4.57 0.87
CA PHE A 75 -8.60 3.68 1.07
C PHE A 75 -9.66 4.08 0.07
N VAL A 76 -10.20 3.09 -0.65
CA VAL A 76 -11.17 3.30 -1.73
C VAL A 76 -12.33 2.32 -1.57
N ARG A 77 -13.51 2.69 -2.07
CA ARG A 77 -14.58 1.72 -2.29
C ARG A 77 -14.21 0.87 -3.50
N LEU A 78 -14.26 -0.44 -3.35
CA LEU A 78 -13.82 -1.39 -4.36
C LEU A 78 -14.63 -1.25 -5.66
N ALA A 79 -15.94 -1.01 -5.55
CA ALA A 79 -16.84 -0.82 -6.69
C ALA A 79 -16.54 0.44 -7.53
N GLU A 80 -15.75 1.38 -7.00
CA GLU A 80 -15.41 2.65 -7.66
C GLU A 80 -13.92 2.77 -7.98
N ALA A 81 -13.13 1.74 -7.66
CA ALA A 81 -11.68 1.79 -7.73
C ALA A 81 -11.16 1.45 -9.14
N ASP A 82 -10.49 2.42 -9.77
CA ASP A 82 -9.58 2.16 -10.91
C ASP A 82 -8.15 1.97 -10.38
N PHE A 83 -7.71 0.72 -10.22
CA PHE A 83 -6.39 0.42 -9.68
C PHE A 83 -5.25 0.96 -10.53
N ASN A 84 -5.39 1.00 -11.86
CA ASN A 84 -4.33 1.53 -12.72
C ASN A 84 -4.14 3.02 -12.49
N GLN A 85 -5.24 3.78 -12.45
CA GLN A 85 -5.19 5.21 -12.17
C GLN A 85 -4.72 5.49 -10.74
N ILE A 86 -5.15 4.68 -9.76
CA ILE A 86 -4.72 4.79 -8.38
C ILE A 86 -3.20 4.58 -8.26
N PHE A 87 -2.66 3.48 -8.80
CA PHE A 87 -1.22 3.20 -8.68
C PHE A 87 -0.37 4.19 -9.46
N LYS A 88 -0.84 4.69 -10.61
CA LYS A 88 -0.19 5.80 -11.31
C LYS A 88 -0.09 7.04 -10.43
N THR A 89 -1.21 7.45 -9.81
CA THR A 89 -1.26 8.63 -8.94
C THR A 89 -0.38 8.44 -7.69
N LEU A 90 -0.45 7.27 -7.06
CA LEU A 90 0.36 6.97 -5.88
C LEU A 90 1.86 6.97 -6.19
N ARG A 91 2.23 6.46 -7.38
CA ARG A 91 3.61 6.45 -7.86
C ARG A 91 4.15 7.87 -8.06
N GLU A 92 3.37 8.74 -8.71
CA GLU A 92 3.72 10.15 -8.90
C GLU A 92 3.97 10.87 -7.57
N VAL A 93 3.12 10.63 -6.56
CA VAL A 93 3.30 11.23 -5.24
C VAL A 93 4.48 10.62 -4.47
N ALA A 94 4.72 9.32 -4.62
CA ALA A 94 5.84 8.64 -3.97
C ALA A 94 7.20 9.00 -4.59
N GLY A 95 7.23 9.58 -5.80
CA GLY A 95 8.47 9.97 -6.49
C GLY A 95 9.30 8.79 -7.00
N ILE A 96 8.64 7.68 -7.40
CA ILE A 96 9.27 6.43 -7.88
C ILE A 96 8.74 5.95 -9.23
#